data_AF-A0A5F2BS76-F1
#
_entry.id   AF-A0A5F2BS76-F1
#
_cell.length_a   1.000
_cell.length_b   1.000
_cell.length_c   1.000
_cell.angle_alpha   90.00
_cell.angle_beta   90.00
_cell.angle_gamma   90.00
#
_symmetry.space_group_name_H-M   'P 1'
#
loop_
_entity.id
_entity.type
_entity.pdbx_description
1 polymer ?
#
loop_
_entity_poly.entity_id
_entity_poly.type
_entity_poly.pdbx_seq_one_letter_code
_entity_poly.pdbx_strand_id
1 'polypeptide(L)' 'RPKLDPMQMVSDNKAVMGFNLIWLYEKVEKLTKHLNGLVKLNISPPLVGKTFPFEKIDEALKYFQSGTSVGKVVLKVKS' A
#
# COMPACT_ATOMS: atom_id res chain seq x y z
N ARG A 1 -6.72 -16.53 -19.63
CA ARG A 1 -5.99 -15.33 -19.12
C ARG A 1 -5.69 -14.44 -20.32
N PRO A 2 -6.17 -13.19 -20.39
CA PRO A 2 -5.83 -12.29 -21.48
C PRO A 2 -4.31 -12.11 -21.50
N LYS A 3 -3.69 -12.34 -22.66
CA LYS A 3 -2.25 -12.16 -22.85
C LYS A 3 -2.00 -10.70 -23.22
N LEU A 4 -1.01 -10.10 -22.59
CA LEU A 4 -0.54 -8.76 -22.94
C LEU A 4 0.29 -8.86 -24.23
N ASP A 5 -0.07 -8.09 -25.25
CA ASP A 5 0.70 -8.00 -26.50
C ASP A 5 1.45 -6.65 -26.55
N PRO A 6 2.79 -6.66 -26.44
CA PRO A 6 3.59 -5.44 -26.52
C PRO A 6 3.40 -4.64 -27.82
N MET A 7 3.13 -5.30 -28.95
CA MET A 7 2.94 -4.62 -30.24
C MET A 7 1.63 -3.85 -30.26
N GLN A 8 0.57 -4.43 -29.70
CA GLN A 8 -0.72 -3.74 -29.57
C GLN A 8 -0.63 -2.53 -28.63
N MET A 9 0.18 -2.62 -27.57
CA MET A 9 0.36 -1.51 -26.63
C MET A 9 0.96 -0.25 -27.28
N VAL A 10 1.83 -0.41 -28.28
CA VAL A 10 2.39 0.71 -29.04
C VAL A 10 1.30 1.40 -29.85
N SER A 11 0.49 0.62 -30.59
CA SER A 11 -0.62 1.16 -31.39
C SER A 11 -1.70 1.81 -30.51
N ASP A 12 -1.98 1.23 -29.35
CA ASP A 12 -3.00 1.71 -28.42
C ASP A 12 -2.52 2.85 -27.51
N ASN A 13 -1.22 3.19 -27.59
CA ASN A 13 -0.56 4.15 -26.70
C ASN A 13 -0.79 3.83 -25.21
N LYS A 14 -0.57 2.57 -24.83
CA LYS A 14 -0.74 2.06 -23.45
C LYS A 14 0.59 1.65 -22.85
N ALA A 15 0.73 1.83 -21.53
CA ALA A 15 1.88 1.39 -20.76
C ALA A 15 1.46 0.43 -19.64
N VAL A 16 2.36 -0.50 -19.30
CA VAL A 16 2.26 -1.34 -18.10
C VAL A 16 3.43 -0.99 -17.19
N MET A 17 3.13 -0.62 -15.95
CA MET A 17 4.13 -0.20 -14.97
C MET A 17 4.04 -1.08 -13.72
N GLY A 18 5.18 -1.62 -13.28
CA GLY A 18 5.32 -2.27 -11.99
C GLY A 18 5.89 -1.30 -10.97
N PHE A 19 5.34 -1.28 -9.77
CA PHE A 19 5.83 -0.44 -8.68
C PHE A 19 5.89 -1.21 -7.37
N ASN A 20 7.03 -1.15 -6.69
CA ASN A 20 7.22 -1.67 -5.35
C ASN A 20 7.99 -0.63 -4.52
N LEU A 21 7.36 -0.17 -3.43
CA LEU A 21 7.89 0.89 -2.59
C LEU A 21 9.19 0.47 -1.87
N ILE A 22 9.38 -0.83 -1.60
CA ILE A 22 10.56 -1.36 -0.89
C ILE A 22 11.85 -1.10 -1.70
N TRP A 23 11.77 -1.08 -3.03
CA TRP A 23 12.93 -0.78 -3.89
C TRP A 23 13.40 0.68 -3.80
N LEU A 24 12.62 1.56 -3.17
CA LEU A 24 12.98 2.96 -2.96
C LEU A 24 13.52 3.22 -1.56
N TYR A 25 13.75 2.18 -0.73
CA TYR A 25 14.18 2.32 0.65
C TYR A 25 15.45 3.17 0.82
N GLU A 26 16.42 3.00 -0.08
CA GLU A 26 17.67 3.78 -0.07
C GLU A 26 17.50 5.21 -0.60
N LYS A 27 16.39 5.52 -1.29
CA LYS A 27 16.10 6.82 -1.89
C LYS A 27 15.35 7.73 -0.91
N VAL A 28 15.85 7.83 0.31
CA VAL A 28 15.21 8.52 1.44
C VAL A 28 14.86 9.97 1.09
N GLU A 29 15.77 10.72 0.49
CA GLU A 29 15.51 12.13 0.12
C GLU A 29 14.31 12.28 -0.82
N LYS A 30 14.23 11.41 -1.83
CA LYS A 30 13.13 11.41 -2.80
C LYS A 30 11.81 11.04 -2.10
N LEU A 31 11.81 10.00 -1.29
CA LEU A 31 10.61 9.59 -0.52
C LEU A 31 10.13 10.70 0.42
N THR A 32 11.04 11.32 1.17
CA THR A 32 10.74 12.41 2.09
C THR A 32 10.13 13.61 1.37
N LYS A 33 10.68 14.01 0.20
CA LYS A 33 10.10 15.09 -0.61
C LYS A 33 8.65 14.79 -0.99
N HIS A 34 8.36 13.58 -1.46
CA HIS A 34 7.01 13.19 -1.86
C HIS A 34 6.06 13.07 -0.65
N LEU A 35 6.51 12.48 0.46
CA LEU A 35 5.72 12.35 1.68
C LEU A 35 5.35 13.72 2.25
N ASN A 36 6.29 14.67 2.29
CA ASN A 36 6.02 16.05 2.69
C ASN A 36 4.98 16.73 1.79
N GLY A 37 5.01 16.44 0.49
CA GLY A 37 3.97 16.88 -0.44
C GLY A 37 2.60 16.33 -0.06
N LEU A 38 2.50 15.04 0.26
CA LEU A 38 1.25 14.39 0.66
C LEU A 38 0.70 14.95 1.98
N VAL A 39 1.55 15.18 2.99
CA VAL A 39 1.13 15.76 4.28
C VAL A 39 0.51 17.14 4.07
N LYS A 40 1.08 17.96 3.17
CA LYS A 40 0.55 19.31 2.85
C LYS A 40 -0.83 19.30 2.21
N LEU A 41 -1.23 18.19 1.57
CA LEU A 41 -2.57 18.06 0.99
C LEU A 41 -3.67 17.97 2.06
N ASN A 42 -3.31 17.77 3.34
CA ASN A 42 -4.24 17.69 4.47
C ASN A 42 -5.42 16.75 4.21
N ILE A 43 -5.15 15.61 3.58
CA ILE A 43 -6.15 14.59 3.27
C ILE A 43 -6.64 13.91 4.55
N SER A 44 -7.90 13.49 4.57
CA SER A 44 -8.45 12.72 5.68
C SER A 44 -7.63 11.44 5.91
N PRO A 45 -7.45 11.02 7.18
CA PRO A 45 -6.71 9.82 7.48
C PRO A 45 -7.38 8.60 6.83
N PRO A 46 -6.60 7.56 6.46
CA PRO A 46 -7.15 6.34 5.92
C PRO A 46 -8.05 5.66 6.96
N LEU A 47 -9.12 5.02 6.49
CA LEU A 47 -10.03 4.25 7.34
C LEU A 47 -9.26 3.17 8.10
N VAL A 48 -9.35 3.19 9.44
CA VAL A 48 -8.92 2.08 10.29
C VAL A 48 -10.05 1.06 10.34
N GLY A 49 -9.83 -0.09 9.71
CA GLY A 49 -10.85 -1.13 9.59
C GLY A 49 -11.02 -1.95 10.86
N LYS A 50 -9.89 -2.44 11.39
CA LYS A 50 -9.87 -3.27 12.58
C LYS A 50 -8.58 -3.08 13.37
N THR A 51 -8.71 -2.99 14.67
CA THR A 51 -7.60 -2.87 15.61
C THR A 51 -7.53 -4.13 16.47
N PHE A 52 -6.33 -4.70 16.58
CA PHE A 52 -6.05 -5.83 17.46
C PHE A 52 -5.02 -5.40 18.52
N PRO A 53 -5.08 -5.94 19.75
CA PRO A 53 -3.97 -5.80 20.68
C PRO A 53 -2.75 -6.57 20.12
N PHE A 54 -1.54 -6.13 20.45
CA PHE A 54 -0.31 -6.73 19.94
C PHE A 54 -0.20 -8.23 20.24
N GLU A 55 -0.71 -8.67 21.39
CA GLU A 55 -0.74 -10.08 21.80
C GLU A 55 -1.59 -10.97 20.88
N LYS A 56 -2.42 -10.38 20.02
CA LYS A 56 -3.30 -11.05 19.05
C LYS A 56 -2.79 -10.92 17.61
N ILE A 57 -1.47 -10.83 17.43
CA ILE A 57 -0.84 -10.63 16.11
C ILE A 57 -1.14 -11.77 15.12
N ASP A 58 -1.27 -13.00 15.62
CA ASP A 58 -1.60 -14.18 14.82
C ASP A 58 -3.02 -14.08 14.23
N GLU A 59 -3.99 -13.64 15.04
CA GLU A 59 -5.36 -13.36 14.60
C GLU A 59 -5.41 -12.19 13.61
N ALA A 60 -4.66 -11.12 13.89
CA ALA A 60 -4.57 -9.97 13.00
C ALA A 60 -4.01 -10.35 11.62
N LEU A 61 -2.99 -11.21 11.58
CA LEU A 61 -2.38 -11.67 10.35
C LEU A 61 -3.33 -12.57 9.55
N LYS A 62 -4.00 -13.53 10.20
CA LYS A 62 -5.01 -14.38 9.55
C LYS A 62 -6.15 -13.54 8.95
N TYR A 63 -6.62 -12.53 9.69
CA TYR A 63 -7.64 -11.60 9.21
C TYR A 63 -7.17 -10.75 8.03
N PHE A 64 -5.90 -10.34 7.99
CA PHE A 64 -5.35 -9.60 6.85
C PHE A 64 -5.21 -10.51 5.62
N GLN A 65 -4.71 -11.72 5.81
CA GLN A 65 -4.47 -12.70 4.74
C GLN A 65 -5.76 -13.26 4.14
N SER A 66 -6.89 -13.23 4.85
CA SER A 66 -8.18 -13.68 4.31
C SER A 66 -8.67 -12.83 3.12
N GLY A 67 -8.12 -11.63 2.91
CA GLY A 67 -8.56 -10.71 1.88
C GLY A 67 -9.92 -10.04 2.14
N THR A 68 -10.54 -10.30 3.30
CA THR A 68 -11.85 -9.72 3.68
C THR A 68 -11.71 -8.41 4.48
N SER A 69 -10.48 -7.94 4.70
CA SER A 69 -10.23 -6.70 5.44
C SER A 69 -10.58 -5.46 4.60
N VAL A 70 -11.26 -4.49 5.23
CA VAL A 70 -11.58 -3.19 4.63
C VAL A 70 -10.90 -2.10 5.44
N GLY A 71 -10.07 -1.29 4.80
CA GLY A 71 -9.24 -0.30 5.49
C GLY A 71 -8.00 -0.91 6.16
N LYS A 72 -7.33 -0.11 6.99
CA LYS A 72 -6.07 -0.49 7.63
C LYS A 72 -6.32 -1.42 8.82
N VAL A 73 -5.58 -2.52 8.87
CA VAL A 73 -5.45 -3.37 10.06
C VAL A 73 -4.32 -2.82 10.93
N VAL A 74 -4.63 -2.53 12.20
CA VAL A 74 -3.71 -1.87 13.15
C VAL A 74 -3.46 -2.78 14.36
N LEU A 75 -2.21 -2.84 14.81
CA LEU A 75 -1.84 -3.43 16.09
C LEU A 75 -1.65 -2.32 17.13
N LYS A 76 -2.29 -2.47 18.29
CA LYS A 76 -2.11 -1.56 19.42
C LYS A 76 -1.15 -2.18 20.43
N VAL A 77 -0.02 -1.53 20.64
CA VAL A 77 0.93 -1.86 21.71
C VAL A 77 0.49 -1.20 23.02
N LYS A 78 0.76 -1.84 24.15
CA LYS A 78 0.56 -1.22 25.47
C LYS A 78 1.54 -0.04 25.60
N SER A 79 1.04 1.09 26.08
CA SER A 79 1.83 2.28 26.39
C SER A 79 2.53 2.15 27.72
#